data_AF-A0A6C0EE52-F1
#
_entry.id   AF-A0A6C0EE52-F1
#
_cell.length_a   1.000
_cell.length_b   1.000
_cell.length_c   1.000
_cell.angle_alpha   90.00
_cell.angle_beta   90.00
_cell.angle_gamma   90.00
#
_symmetry.space_group_name_H-M   'P 1'
#
loop_
_entity.id
_entity.type
_entity.pdbx_description
1 polymer ?
#
loop_
_entity_poly.entity_id
_entity_poly.type
_entity_poly.pdbx_seq_one_letter_code
_entity_poly.pdbx_strand_id
1 'polypeptide(L)'
;MSKKNYNNNYVRPQQTYQELLSNQDIKDKLKEYKKIDDINKISIGTHIRYFNIDKKTNTKLFRLGGTLNKIDPNNRFITLNNGNLSWSVQLNSSILYRKMTEDEIKTEMKEELKKEIMTEEVVSQIGGSNSTINDLKNEIKILNKKLENYMNLEKEYKIILKKNESLSNKLLKIESEIKKKKY
;
A
#
# COMPACT_ATOMS: atom_id res chain seq x y z
N MET A 1 52.64 19.30 -0.93
CA MET A 1 51.69 20.44 -0.92
C MET A 1 51.12 20.56 -2.33
N SER A 2 50.01 19.88 -2.62
CA SER A 2 49.45 19.83 -3.99
C SER A 2 48.59 21.06 -4.24
N LYS A 3 49.07 21.97 -5.10
CA LYS A 3 48.32 23.13 -5.58
C LYS A 3 47.11 22.64 -6.39
N LYS A 4 45.89 22.89 -5.91
CA LYS A 4 44.68 22.75 -6.73
C LYS A 4 44.66 23.87 -7.77
N ASN A 5 44.81 23.52 -9.04
CA ASN A 5 44.59 24.43 -10.16
C ASN A 5 43.09 24.74 -10.25
N TYR A 6 42.67 25.91 -9.77
CA TYR A 6 41.35 26.44 -10.08
C TYR A 6 41.36 26.97 -11.52
N ASN A 7 41.01 26.14 -12.49
CA ASN A 7 40.65 26.63 -13.83
C ASN A 7 39.36 27.44 -13.69
N ASN A 8 39.50 28.75 -13.52
CA ASN A 8 38.44 29.69 -13.20
C ASN A 8 37.67 30.16 -14.46
N ASN A 9 37.45 29.27 -15.42
CA ASN A 9 36.74 29.55 -16.68
C ASN A 9 35.25 29.16 -16.62
N TYR A 10 34.68 29.02 -15.42
CA TYR A 10 33.27 28.68 -15.29
C TYR A 10 32.40 29.89 -15.65
N VAL A 11 31.76 29.84 -16.81
CA VAL A 11 30.71 30.78 -17.22
C VAL A 11 29.38 30.20 -16.78
N ARG A 12 28.70 30.88 -15.85
CA ARG A 12 27.36 30.49 -15.40
C ARG A 12 26.38 30.61 -16.57
N PRO A 13 25.58 29.57 -16.89
CA PRO A 13 24.54 29.67 -17.90
C PRO A 13 23.44 30.67 -17.46
N GLN A 14 22.75 31.28 -18.44
CA GLN A 14 21.68 32.26 -18.16
C GLN A 14 20.55 31.72 -17.27
N GLN A 15 20.24 30.43 -17.42
CA GLN A 15 19.32 29.71 -16.55
C GLN A 15 19.94 28.37 -16.14
N THR A 16 19.82 28.05 -14.86
CA THR A 16 20.23 26.76 -14.32
C THR A 16 19.05 25.79 -14.30
N TYR A 17 19.30 24.48 -14.41
CA TYR A 17 18.24 23.45 -14.32
C TYR A 17 17.32 23.64 -13.12
N GLN A 18 17.87 24.05 -11.97
CA GLN A 18 17.11 24.28 -10.75
C GLN A 18 16.16 25.48 -10.83
N GLU A 19 16.48 26.48 -11.65
CA GLU A 19 15.63 27.66 -11.90
C GLU A 19 14.48 27.35 -12.85
N LEU A 20 14.57 26.25 -13.61
CA LEU A 20 13.51 25.76 -14.50
C LEU A 20 12.52 24.80 -13.83
N LEU A 21 12.80 24.38 -12.59
CA LEU A 21 11.92 23.47 -11.86
C LEU A 21 10.61 24.18 -11.50
N SER A 22 9.49 23.57 -11.88
CA SER A 22 8.19 24.02 -11.43
C SER A 22 7.98 23.72 -9.94
N ASN A 23 6.98 24.36 -9.33
CA ASN A 23 6.57 24.02 -7.97
C ASN A 23 6.16 22.55 -7.83
N GLN A 24 5.62 21.94 -8.88
CA GLN A 24 5.25 20.53 -8.85
C GLN A 24 6.48 19.63 -8.88
N ASP A 25 7.48 19.94 -9.71
CA ASP A 25 8.75 19.20 -9.74
C ASP A 25 9.46 19.25 -8.39
N ILE A 26 9.45 20.41 -7.73
CA ILE A 26 10.05 20.60 -6.40
C ILE A 26 9.31 19.73 -5.38
N LYS A 27 7.97 19.72 -5.41
CA LYS A 27 7.15 18.85 -4.54
C LYS A 27 7.48 17.38 -4.77
N ASP A 28 7.54 16.94 -6.02
CA ASP A 28 7.84 15.55 -6.38
C ASP A 28 9.24 15.14 -5.93
N LYS A 29 10.21 16.06 -6.05
CA LYS A 29 11.56 15.85 -5.50
C LYS A 29 11.52 15.76 -3.97
N LEU A 30 10.66 16.50 -3.27
CA LEU A 30 10.59 16.46 -1.81
C LEU A 30 9.71 15.34 -1.23
N LYS A 31 9.05 14.50 -2.05
CA LYS A 31 8.17 13.40 -1.58
C LYS A 31 8.83 12.49 -0.54
N GLU A 32 10.07 12.07 -0.80
CA GLU A 32 10.81 11.17 0.10
C GLU A 32 11.62 11.94 1.16
N TYR A 33 11.31 13.21 1.40
CA TYR A 33 12.09 14.07 2.27
C TYR A 33 11.25 14.67 3.39
N LYS A 34 11.81 14.66 4.60
CA LYS A 34 11.23 15.32 5.78
C LYS A 34 11.93 16.60 6.10
N LYS A 35 11.16 17.63 6.45
CA LYS A 35 11.70 18.87 7.00
C LYS A 35 12.51 18.56 8.26
N ILE A 36 13.65 19.23 8.41
CA ILE A 36 14.51 19.10 9.59
C ILE A 36 14.18 20.23 10.55
N ASP A 37 13.81 19.87 11.78
CA ASP A 37 13.62 20.83 12.87
C ASP A 37 14.90 21.04 13.68
N ASP A 38 15.69 19.97 13.87
CA ASP A 38 16.97 20.01 14.56
C ASP A 38 18.04 19.24 13.77
N ILE A 39 19.02 19.98 13.25
CA ILE A 39 20.09 19.43 12.42
C ILE A 39 21.04 18.51 13.19
N ASN A 40 21.16 18.68 14.51
CA ASN A 40 22.08 17.90 15.34
C ASN A 40 21.62 16.47 15.56
N LYS A 41 20.35 16.18 15.28
CA LYS A 41 19.77 14.83 15.32
C LYS A 41 19.96 14.06 14.01
N ILE A 42 20.50 14.71 12.98
CA ILE A 42 20.63 14.10 11.66
C ILE A 42 22.01 13.48 11.51
N SER A 43 22.03 12.19 11.18
CA SER A 43 23.26 11.44 10.96
C SER A 43 24.07 12.02 9.79
N ILE A 44 25.38 12.16 9.98
CA ILE A 44 26.33 12.40 8.89
C ILE A 44 26.16 11.31 7.83
N GLY A 45 26.27 11.67 6.54
CA GLY A 45 25.98 10.78 5.42
C GLY A 45 24.53 10.85 4.92
N THR A 46 23.63 11.56 5.63
CA THR A 46 22.26 11.77 5.15
C THR A 46 22.21 12.76 4.00
N HIS A 47 21.46 12.45 2.94
CA HIS A 47 21.25 13.40 1.84
C HIS A 47 20.27 14.51 2.25
N ILE A 48 20.67 15.77 2.02
CA ILE A 48 19.94 16.97 2.39
C ILE A 48 19.55 17.75 1.14
N ARG A 49 18.28 18.17 1.07
CA ARG A 49 17.77 19.21 0.17
C ARG A 49 17.44 20.45 0.97
N TYR A 50 17.46 21.62 0.35
CA TYR A 50 17.17 22.84 1.09
C TYR A 50 16.63 23.96 0.21
N PHE A 51 15.94 24.90 0.85
CA PHE A 51 15.68 26.21 0.29
C PHE A 51 16.64 27.21 0.91
N ASN A 52 17.27 28.03 0.08
CA ASN A 52 17.93 29.25 0.53
C ASN A 52 16.91 30.39 0.51
N ILE A 53 16.87 31.20 1.55
CA ILE A 53 16.01 32.38 1.66
C ILE A 53 16.86 33.60 1.36
N ASP A 54 16.56 34.28 0.26
CA ASP A 54 17.15 35.58 -0.03
C ASP A 54 16.61 36.62 0.97
N LYS A 55 17.50 37.16 1.82
CA LYS A 55 17.14 38.14 2.85
C LYS A 55 16.56 39.43 2.28
N LYS A 56 16.85 39.78 1.03
CA LYS A 56 16.38 41.03 0.41
C LYS A 56 14.99 40.89 -0.17
N THR A 57 14.71 39.77 -0.83
CA THR A 57 13.46 39.55 -1.57
C THR A 57 12.49 38.60 -0.84
N ASN A 58 12.95 37.96 0.24
CA ASN A 58 12.27 36.89 0.95
C ASN A 58 11.86 35.70 0.04
N THR A 59 12.52 35.57 -1.11
CA THR A 59 12.25 34.49 -2.06
C THR A 59 12.97 33.21 -1.64
N LYS A 60 12.30 32.08 -1.83
CA LYS A 60 12.83 30.75 -1.52
C LYS A 60 13.39 30.11 -2.78
N LEU A 61 14.70 29.88 -2.79
CA LEU A 61 15.40 29.23 -3.89
C LEU A 61 15.70 27.77 -3.55
N PHE A 62 15.06 26.85 -4.26
CA PHE A 62 15.27 25.43 -4.08
C PHE A 62 16.67 25.00 -4.54
N ARG A 63 17.28 24.09 -3.79
CA ARG A 63 18.57 23.47 -4.08
C ARG A 63 18.46 21.96 -3.92
N LEU A 64 18.95 21.24 -4.93
CA LEU A 64 19.02 19.77 -4.91
C LEU A 64 19.93 19.23 -3.78
N GLY A 65 20.81 20.08 -3.27
CA GLY A 65 21.64 19.81 -2.11
C GLY A 65 22.66 18.71 -2.32
N GLY A 66 22.93 17.94 -1.27
CA GLY A 66 24.01 16.95 -1.23
C GLY A 66 24.06 16.23 0.12
N THR A 67 25.07 15.37 0.28
CA THR A 67 25.26 14.54 1.47
C THR A 67 25.85 15.35 2.62
N LEU A 68 25.23 15.27 3.80
CA LEU A 68 25.69 15.93 5.02
C LEU A 68 27.07 15.38 5.42
N ASN A 69 28.06 16.26 5.45
CA ASN A 69 29.45 15.91 5.77
C ASN A 69 29.87 16.41 7.16
N LYS A 70 29.43 17.60 7.54
CA LYS A 70 29.79 18.25 8.81
C LYS A 70 28.71 19.20 9.27
N ILE A 71 28.54 19.30 10.59
CA ILE A 71 27.74 20.33 11.25
C ILE A 71 28.71 21.27 11.99
N ASP A 72 28.53 22.59 11.84
CA ASP A 72 29.28 23.57 12.64
C ASP A 72 28.89 23.43 14.12
N PRO A 73 29.85 23.36 15.06
CA PRO A 73 29.55 23.19 16.49
C PRO A 73 28.62 24.27 17.08
N ASN A 74 28.58 25.45 16.46
CA ASN A 74 27.73 26.56 16.88
C ASN A 74 26.45 26.68 16.04
N ASN A 75 26.08 25.65 15.28
CA ASN A 75 24.89 25.62 14.42
C ASN A 75 24.77 26.81 13.46
N ARG A 76 25.90 27.35 12.96
CA ARG A 76 25.88 28.45 11.99
C ARG A 76 25.68 27.96 10.58
N PHE A 77 26.32 26.85 10.23
CA PHE A 77 26.26 26.26 8.90
C PHE A 77 26.45 24.74 8.95
N ILE A 78 26.08 24.08 7.84
CA ILE A 78 26.47 22.71 7.55
C ILE A 78 27.35 22.66 6.32
N THR A 79 28.17 21.63 6.20
CA THR A 79 28.90 21.32 4.97
C THR A 79 28.23 20.14 4.29
N LEU A 80 27.85 20.35 3.03
CA LEU A 80 27.36 19.30 2.14
C LEU A 80 28.46 18.92 1.15
N ASN A 81 28.42 17.68 0.67
CA ASN A 81 29.27 17.21 -0.42
C ASN A 81 28.44 16.46 -1.48
N ASN A 82 28.99 16.30 -2.68
CA ASN A 82 28.44 15.44 -3.73
C ASN A 82 29.47 14.44 -4.26
N GLY A 83 30.46 14.08 -3.42
CA GLY A 83 31.62 13.28 -3.80
C GLY A 83 32.78 14.07 -4.44
N ASN A 84 32.48 15.06 -5.29
CA ASN A 84 33.51 15.83 -6.02
C ASN A 84 33.77 17.21 -5.41
N LEU A 85 32.70 17.88 -4.99
CA LEU A 85 32.72 19.22 -4.41
C LEU A 85 32.12 19.20 -3.02
N SER A 86 32.52 20.18 -2.22
CA SER A 86 31.92 20.45 -0.92
C SER A 86 31.64 21.94 -0.79
N TRP A 87 30.53 22.29 -0.17
CA TRP A 87 30.11 23.68 0.03
C TRP A 87 29.37 23.82 1.37
N SER A 88 29.34 25.04 1.89
CA SER A 88 28.67 25.34 3.15
C SER A 88 27.29 25.94 2.92
N VAL A 89 26.33 25.54 3.74
CA VAL A 89 24.95 26.05 3.74
C VAL A 89 24.68 26.71 5.08
N GLN A 90 24.31 27.99 5.05
CA GLN A 90 24.01 28.75 6.27
C GLN A 90 22.66 28.32 6.84
N LEU A 91 22.62 27.99 8.14
CA LEU A 91 21.42 27.48 8.80
C LEU A 91 20.37 28.58 9.03
N ASN A 92 20.81 29.80 9.35
CA ASN A 92 19.93 30.93 9.65
C ASN A 92 19.07 31.44 8.47
N SER A 93 19.45 31.09 7.24
CA SER A 93 18.76 31.52 6.01
C SER A 93 18.37 30.33 5.14
N SER A 94 18.20 29.15 5.75
CA SER A 94 17.84 27.94 5.00
C SER A 94 16.75 27.13 5.67
N ILE A 95 15.92 26.50 4.84
CA ILE A 95 14.96 25.47 5.28
C ILE A 95 15.50 24.14 4.78
N LEU A 96 15.83 23.23 5.70
CA LEU A 96 16.45 21.96 5.38
C LEU A 96 15.45 20.82 5.34
N TYR A 97 15.73 19.84 4.48
CA TYR A 97 14.96 18.63 4.29
C TYR A 97 15.93 17.45 4.19
N ARG A 98 15.74 16.40 4.99
CA ARG A 98 16.54 15.18 4.92
C ARG A 98 15.81 14.10 4.14
N LYS A 99 16.55 13.25 3.45
CA LYS A 99 15.98 12.02 2.88
C LYS A 99 15.48 11.14 4.04
N MET A 100 14.28 10.60 3.87
CA MET A 100 13.73 9.62 4.80
C MET A 100 14.47 8.29 4.70
N THR A 101 14.42 7.52 5.79
CA THR A 101 14.81 6.11 5.78
C THR A 101 13.73 5.27 5.08
N GLU A 102 14.08 4.06 4.65
CA GLU A 102 13.12 3.15 4.01
C GLU A 102 11.92 2.82 4.92
N ASP A 103 12.15 2.68 6.22
CA ASP A 103 11.09 2.36 7.18
C ASP A 103 10.14 3.54 7.41
N GLU A 104 10.66 4.77 7.39
CA GLU A 104 9.81 5.97 7.41
C GLU A 104 8.96 6.07 6.16
N ILE A 105 9.52 5.81 4.97
CA ILE A 105 8.78 5.79 3.71
C ILE A 105 7.67 4.74 3.77
N LYS A 106 7.98 3.51 4.22
CA LYS A 106 6.98 2.44 4.38
C LYS A 106 5.88 2.83 5.35
N THR A 107 6.21 3.54 6.42
CA THR A 107 5.23 3.98 7.43
C THR A 107 4.29 5.04 6.86
N GLU A 108 4.83 6.05 6.17
CA GLU A 108 4.01 7.08 5.53
C GLU A 108 3.10 6.50 4.44
N MET A 109 3.62 5.61 3.60
CA MET A 109 2.79 4.93 2.59
C MET A 109 1.65 4.14 3.22
N LYS A 110 1.89 3.44 4.34
CA LYS A 110 0.84 2.73 5.08
C LYS A 110 -0.21 3.67 5.64
N GLU A 111 0.19 4.82 6.16
CA GLU A 111 -0.73 5.82 6.70
C GLU A 111 -1.58 6.48 5.60
N GLU A 112 -0.96 6.82 4.47
CA GLU A 112 -1.67 7.35 3.29
C GLU A 112 -2.68 6.33 2.77
N LEU A 113 -2.26 5.08 2.59
CA LEU A 113 -3.15 4.01 2.16
C LEU A 113 -4.29 3.77 3.18
N LYS A 114 -3.99 3.83 4.47
CA LYS A 114 -5.02 3.70 5.51
C LYS A 114 -6.03 4.85 5.44
N LYS A 115 -5.59 6.09 5.22
CA LYS A 115 -6.51 7.23 5.04
C LYS A 115 -7.40 7.05 3.82
N GLU A 116 -6.85 6.56 2.71
CA GLU A 116 -7.60 6.27 1.49
C GLU A 116 -8.63 5.15 1.70
N ILE A 117 -8.25 4.08 2.41
CA ILE A 117 -9.15 2.96 2.76
C ILE A 117 -10.22 3.38 3.78
N MET A 118 -9.89 4.28 4.72
CA MET A 118 -10.82 4.78 5.73
C MET A 118 -11.79 5.86 5.22
N THR A 119 -11.77 6.16 3.92
CA THR A 119 -12.79 7.02 3.32
C THR A 119 -14.17 6.38 3.46
N GLU A 120 -15.17 7.21 3.76
CA GLU A 120 -16.56 6.80 4.05
C GLU A 120 -17.19 5.98 2.91
N GLU A 121 -16.78 6.25 1.67
CA GLU A 121 -17.16 5.48 0.48
C GLU A 121 -16.64 4.04 0.51
N VAL A 122 -15.38 3.83 0.85
CA VAL A 122 -14.78 2.48 0.91
C VAL A 122 -15.33 1.71 2.11
N VAL A 123 -15.49 2.37 3.27
CA VAL A 123 -16.05 1.74 4.48
C VAL A 123 -17.51 1.34 4.28
N SER A 124 -18.34 2.17 3.63
CA SER A 124 -19.74 1.83 3.34
C SER A 124 -19.88 0.68 2.34
N GLN A 125 -19.04 0.63 1.30
CA GLN A 125 -18.99 -0.50 0.36
C GLN A 125 -18.57 -1.82 1.03
N ILE A 126 -17.57 -1.78 1.92
CA ILE A 126 -17.14 -2.94 2.71
C ILE A 126 -18.26 -3.39 3.65
N GLY A 127 -18.93 -2.45 4.33
CA GLY A 127 -20.06 -2.72 5.21
C GLY A 127 -21.22 -3.43 4.50
N GLY A 128 -21.65 -2.91 3.35
CA GLY A 128 -22.72 -3.52 2.54
C GLY A 128 -22.34 -4.87 1.91
N SER A 129 -21.07 -5.06 1.58
CA SER A 129 -20.57 -6.35 1.08
C SER A 129 -20.59 -7.41 2.18
N ASN A 130 -20.24 -7.04 3.42
CA ASN A 130 -20.21 -7.96 4.56
C ASN A 130 -21.61 -8.43 4.99
N SER A 131 -22.63 -7.57 4.93
CA SER A 131 -24.03 -8.01 5.17
C SER A 131 -24.48 -9.01 4.12
N THR A 132 -24.24 -8.70 2.84
CA THR A 132 -24.57 -9.59 1.71
C THR A 132 -23.88 -10.96 1.84
N ILE A 133 -22.60 -10.98 2.24
CA ILE A 133 -21.86 -12.23 2.47
C ILE A 133 -22.49 -13.06 3.60
N ASN A 134 -22.94 -12.43 4.67
CA ASN A 134 -23.58 -13.14 5.78
C ASN A 134 -24.95 -13.70 5.39
N ASP A 135 -25.74 -12.95 4.62
CA ASP A 135 -27.04 -13.39 4.13
C ASP A 135 -26.88 -14.61 3.19
N LEU A 136 -25.93 -14.55 2.25
CA LEU A 136 -25.59 -15.67 1.37
C LEU A 136 -25.11 -16.90 2.15
N LYS A 137 -24.31 -16.73 3.20
CA LYS A 137 -23.87 -17.84 4.07
C LYS A 137 -25.05 -18.50 4.77
N ASN A 138 -26.01 -17.71 5.26
CA ASN A 138 -27.21 -18.23 5.89
C ASN A 138 -28.09 -19.00 4.89
N GLU A 139 -28.22 -18.49 3.67
CA GLU A 139 -28.97 -19.16 2.61
C GLU A 139 -28.33 -20.49 2.22
N ILE A 140 -27.00 -20.53 2.02
CA ILE A 140 -26.26 -21.77 1.77
C ILE A 140 -26.49 -22.79 2.89
N LYS A 141 -26.48 -22.35 4.15
CA LYS A 141 -26.75 -23.23 5.29
C LYS A 141 -28.15 -23.84 5.25
N ILE A 142 -29.16 -23.05 4.88
CA ILE A 142 -30.54 -23.52 4.74
C ILE A 142 -30.67 -24.50 3.57
N LEU A 143 -30.06 -24.19 2.42
CA LEU A 143 -30.08 -25.04 1.23
C LEU A 143 -29.42 -26.39 1.48
N ASN A 144 -28.27 -26.43 2.18
CA ASN A 144 -27.61 -27.68 2.54
C ASN A 144 -28.49 -28.56 3.43
N LYS A 145 -29.22 -27.98 4.38
CA LYS A 145 -30.17 -28.74 5.21
C LYS A 145 -31.32 -29.31 4.39
N LYS A 146 -31.83 -28.56 3.41
CA LYS A 146 -32.86 -29.06 2.49
C LYS A 146 -32.32 -30.21 1.63
N LEU A 147 -31.10 -30.08 1.12
CA LEU A 147 -30.44 -31.10 0.32
C LEU A 147 -30.27 -32.42 1.11
N GLU A 148 -29.85 -32.33 2.37
CA GLU A 148 -29.72 -33.50 3.25
C GLU A 148 -31.06 -34.22 3.47
N ASN A 149 -32.15 -33.46 3.65
CA ASN A 149 -33.49 -34.02 3.76
C ASN A 149 -33.91 -34.74 2.47
N TYR A 150 -33.67 -34.15 1.30
CA TYR A 150 -33.97 -34.80 0.02
C TYR A 150 -33.18 -36.09 -0.19
N MET A 151 -31.90 -36.10 0.19
CA MET A 151 -31.06 -37.31 0.13
C MET A 151 -31.60 -38.44 1.02
N ASN A 152 -32.16 -38.11 2.19
CA ASN A 152 -32.76 -39.10 3.07
C ASN A 152 -34.08 -39.64 2.49
N LEU A 153 -34.95 -38.77 1.98
CA LEU A 153 -36.18 -39.15 1.29
C LEU A 153 -35.90 -40.07 0.09
N GLU A 154 -34.85 -39.79 -0.69
CA GLU A 154 -34.46 -40.62 -1.84
C GLU A 154 -34.05 -42.04 -1.39
N LYS A 155 -33.32 -42.16 -0.28
CA LYS A 155 -32.95 -43.46 0.30
C LYS A 155 -34.19 -44.23 0.74
N GLU A 156 -35.12 -43.59 1.44
CA GLU A 156 -36.37 -44.20 1.88
C GLU A 156 -37.22 -44.67 0.69
N TYR A 157 -37.34 -43.84 -0.34
CA TYR A 157 -38.06 -44.19 -1.56
C TYR A 157 -37.48 -45.44 -2.24
N LYS A 158 -36.16 -45.54 -2.35
CA LYS A 158 -35.47 -46.73 -2.90
C LYS A 158 -35.76 -48.00 -2.10
N ILE A 159 -35.88 -47.90 -0.78
CA ILE A 159 -36.23 -49.04 0.09
C ILE A 159 -37.68 -49.48 -0.17
N ILE A 160 -38.61 -48.53 -0.25
CA ILE A 160 -40.02 -48.81 -0.54
C ILE A 160 -40.18 -49.47 -1.91
N LEU A 161 -39.47 -48.97 -2.93
CA LEU A 161 -39.51 -49.51 -4.29
C LEU A 161 -39.15 -51.00 -4.31
N LYS A 162 -38.03 -51.38 -3.67
CA LYS A 162 -37.58 -52.79 -3.55
C LYS A 162 -38.60 -53.67 -2.84
N LYS A 163 -39.23 -53.17 -1.77
CA LYS A 163 -40.29 -53.91 -1.06
C LYS A 163 -41.50 -54.14 -1.96
N ASN A 164 -41.89 -53.14 -2.74
CA ASN A 164 -43.02 -53.24 -3.65
C ASN A 164 -42.79 -54.26 -4.78
N GLU A 165 -41.59 -54.28 -5.37
CA GLU A 165 -41.19 -55.29 -6.36
C GLU A 165 -41.25 -56.71 -5.77
N SER A 166 -40.74 -56.90 -4.55
CA SER A 166 -40.80 -58.20 -3.87
C SER A 166 -42.25 -58.67 -3.63
N LEU A 167 -43.14 -57.75 -3.22
CA LEU A 167 -44.56 -58.05 -3.02
C LEU A 167 -45.26 -58.39 -4.34
N SER A 168 -45.00 -57.64 -5.42
CA SER A 168 -45.52 -57.95 -6.75
C SER A 168 -45.12 -59.35 -7.22
N ASN A 169 -43.85 -59.73 -7.04
CA ASN A 169 -43.38 -61.06 -7.40
C ASN A 169 -44.07 -62.17 -6.58
N LYS A 170 -44.32 -61.93 -5.29
CA LYS A 170 -45.08 -62.87 -4.44
C LYS A 170 -46.53 -63.01 -4.89
N LEU A 171 -47.19 -61.91 -5.24
CA LEU A 171 -48.56 -61.91 -5.76
C LEU A 171 -48.67 -62.73 -7.05
N LEU A 172 -47.78 -62.50 -8.02
CA LEU A 172 -47.72 -63.26 -9.28
C LEU A 172 -47.56 -64.77 -9.02
N LYS A 173 -46.73 -65.15 -8.04
CA LYS A 173 -46.54 -66.56 -7.67
C LYS A 173 -47.84 -67.16 -7.10
N ILE A 174 -48.51 -66.46 -6.18
CA ILE A 174 -49.79 -66.89 -5.60
C ILE A 174 -50.86 -67.03 -6.69
N GLU A 175 -50.97 -66.07 -7.60
CA GLU A 175 -51.91 -66.12 -8.74
C GLU A 175 -51.66 -67.35 -9.62
N SER A 176 -50.39 -67.67 -9.89
CA SER A 176 -50.02 -68.87 -10.65
C SER A 176 -50.40 -70.17 -9.93
N GLU A 177 -50.24 -70.23 -8.62
CA GLU A 177 -50.62 -71.39 -7.79
C GLU A 177 -52.14 -71.57 -7.71
N ILE A 178 -52.89 -70.48 -7.59
CA ILE A 178 -54.37 -70.50 -7.63
C ILE A 178 -54.87 -71.01 -8.98
N LYS A 179 -54.29 -70.54 -10.10
CA LYS A 179 -54.65 -71.04 -11.43
C LYS A 179 -54.40 -72.54 -11.54
N LYS A 180 -53.26 -73.06 -11.05
CA LYS A 180 -52.95 -74.49 -11.07
C LYS A 180 -53.89 -75.37 -10.26
N LYS A 181 -54.57 -74.83 -9.24
CA LYS A 181 -55.54 -75.59 -8.40
C LYS A 181 -56.97 -75.58 -8.95
N LYS A 182 -57.27 -74.74 -9.94
CA LYS A 182 -58.60 -74.61 -10.58
C LYS A 182 -58.78 -75.50 -11.82
N TYR A 183 -57.72 -76.18 -12.26
CA TYR A 183 -57.71 -77.21 -13.30
C TYR A 183 -57.24 -78.53 -12.69
#